data_AF-A0A7K0XB78-F1
#
_entry.id   AF-A0A7K0XB78-F1
#
_cell.length_a   1.000
_cell.length_b   1.000
_cell.length_c   1.000
_cell.angle_alpha   90.00
_cell.angle_beta   90.00
_cell.angle_gamma   90.00
#
_symmetry.space_group_name_H-M   'P 1'
#
loop_
_entity.id
_entity.type
_entity.pdbx_description
1 polymer ?
#
loop_
_entity_poly.entity_id
_entity_poly.type
_entity_poly.pdbx_seq_one_letter_code
_entity_poly.pdbx_strand_id
1 'polypeptide(L)' 'ILEEVEVAAVPGEAFGPSGYLRFSYATSDEDIVEGIGRIKKLLTE' A
#
# COMPACT_ATOMS: atom_id res chain seq x y z
N ILE A 1 -4.21 6.79 1.83
CA ILE A 1 -3.08 6.13 1.11
C ILE A 1 -3.11 6.48 -0.37
N LEU A 2 -4.17 6.13 -1.13
CA LEU A 2 -4.24 6.49 -2.55
C LEU A 2 -4.23 8.02 -2.77
N GLU A 3 -5.05 8.76 -2.02
CA GLU A 3 -5.11 10.23 -2.16
C GLU A 3 -3.88 10.93 -1.58
N GLU A 4 -3.42 10.49 -0.41
CA GLU A 4 -2.32 11.14 0.32
C GLU A 4 -0.93 10.90 -0.29
N VAL A 5 -0.67 9.68 -0.79
CA VAL A 5 0.68 9.27 -1.21
C VAL A 5 0.70 8.53 -2.55
N GLU A 6 -0.43 8.49 -3.26
CA GLU A 6 -0.56 7.88 -4.59
C GLU A 6 -0.22 6.39 -4.65
N VAL A 7 -0.42 5.65 -3.55
CA VAL A 7 -0.23 4.20 -3.52
C VAL A 7 -1.58 3.49 -3.54
N ALA A 8 -1.83 2.71 -4.60
CA ALA A 8 -3.04 1.89 -4.73
C ALA A 8 -2.88 0.54 -4.00
N ALA A 9 -3.86 0.18 -3.19
CA ALA A 9 -3.95 -1.09 -2.48
C ALA A 9 -5.41 -1.57 -2.46
N VAL A 10 -5.61 -2.88 -2.25
CA VAL A 10 -6.98 -3.43 -2.15
C VAL A 10 -7.34 -3.65 -0.67
N PRO A 11 -8.49 -3.14 -0.20
CA PRO A 11 -9.00 -3.43 1.15
C PRO A 11 -9.23 -4.93 1.37
N GLY A 12 -8.84 -5.43 2.55
CA GLY A 12 -8.98 -6.84 2.94
C GLY A 12 -10.44 -7.29 3.05
N GLU A 13 -11.36 -6.35 3.28
CA GLU A 13 -12.81 -6.58 3.30
C GLU A 13 -13.31 -7.23 2.01
N ALA A 14 -12.64 -6.98 0.87
CA ALA A 14 -12.96 -7.63 -0.40
C ALA A 14 -12.64 -9.15 -0.41
N PHE A 15 -11.89 -9.65 0.58
CA PHE A 15 -11.42 -11.03 0.71
C PHE A 15 -11.83 -11.70 2.02
N GLY A 16 -12.59 -11.02 2.89
CA GLY A 16 -13.09 -11.56 4.16
C GLY A 16 -12.66 -10.76 5.40
N PRO A 17 -11.36 -10.74 5.76
CA PRO A 17 -10.90 -10.08 6.99
C PRO A 17 -10.79 -8.55 6.83
N SER A 18 -11.50 -7.81 7.69
CA SER A 18 -11.40 -6.35 7.81
C SER A 18 -10.11 -5.90 8.50
N GLY A 19 -9.70 -4.65 8.23
CA GLY A 19 -8.54 -4.03 8.90
C GLY A 19 -7.18 -4.41 8.32
N TYR A 20 -7.15 -5.08 7.16
CA TYR A 20 -5.95 -5.43 6.42
C TYR A 20 -5.96 -4.81 5.02
N LEU A 21 -4.78 -4.66 4.43
CA LEU A 21 -4.60 -4.24 3.03
C LEU A 21 -3.82 -5.30 2.25
N ARG A 22 -4.16 -5.47 0.98
CA ARG A 22 -3.42 -6.33 0.04
C ARG A 22 -2.67 -5.49 -0.99
N PHE A 23 -1.37 -5.74 -1.10
CA PHE A 23 -0.51 -5.16 -2.12
C PHE A 23 -0.14 -6.23 -3.16
N SER A 24 -0.10 -5.82 -4.42
CA SER A 24 0.52 -6.62 -5.50
C SER A 24 2.01 -6.27 -5.57
N TYR A 25 2.86 -7.29 -5.73
CA TYR A 25 4.31 -7.12 -5.90
C TYR A 25 4.78 -7.47 -7.32
N ALA A 26 3.85 -7.67 -8.26
CA ALA A 26 4.16 -7.92 -9.66
C ALA A 26 4.51 -6.60 -10.40
N THR A 27 5.56 -5.92 -9.93
CA THR A 27 6.12 -4.68 -10.51
C THR A 27 7.64 -4.64 -10.25
N SER A 28 8.31 -3.53 -10.59
CA SER A 28 9.75 -3.37 -10.34
C SER A 28 10.09 -3.26 -8.85
N ASP A 29 11.30 -3.66 -8.46
CA ASP A 29 11.78 -3.52 -7.08
C ASP A 29 11.86 -2.04 -6.69
N GLU A 30 12.22 -1.18 -7.65
CA GLU A 30 12.27 0.27 -7.48
C GLU A 30 10.90 0.84 -7.07
N ASP A 31 9.83 0.47 -7.79
CA ASP A 31 8.47 0.91 -7.48
C ASP A 31 8.00 0.38 -6.11
N ILE A 32 8.38 -0.85 -5.76
CA ILE A 32 8.05 -1.45 -4.45
C ILE A 32 8.72 -0.66 -3.33
N VAL A 33 10.03 -0.39 -3.46
CA VAL A 33 10.79 0.36 -2.46
C VAL A 33 10.24 1.77 -2.30
N GLU A 34 9.92 2.44 -3.41
CA GLU A 34 9.31 3.77 -3.40
C GLU A 34 7.93 3.76 -2.72
N GLY A 35 7.03 2.89 -3.17
CA GLY A 35 5.65 2.81 -2.66
C GLY A 35 5.60 2.49 -1.17
N ILE A 36 6.39 1.52 -0.71
CA ILE A 36 6.51 1.19 0.72
C ILE A 36 7.15 2.35 1.50
N GLY A 37 8.15 3.03 0.92
CA GLY A 37 8.78 4.20 1.52
C GLY A 37 7.79 5.35 1.74
N ARG A 38 6.90 5.61 0.78
CA ARG A 38 5.82 6.60 0.88
C ARG A 38 4.83 6.24 2.00
N ILE A 39 4.41 4.97 2.08
CA ILE A 39 3.52 4.48 3.16
C ILE A 39 4.18 4.63 4.52
N LYS A 40 5.46 4.24 4.65
CA LYS A 40 6.18 4.33 5.92
C LYS A 40 6.17 5.75 6.46
N LYS A 41 6.45 6.75 5.62
CA LYS A 41 6.43 8.17 6.00
C LYS A 41 5.06 8.57 6.56
N LEU A 42 3.99 8.29 5.82
CA LEU A 42 2.61 8.60 6.21
C LEU A 42 2.21 7.99 7.56
N LEU A 43 2.69 6.79 7.89
CA LEU A 43 2.35 6.10 9.14
C LEU A 43 3.22 6.51 10.34
N THR A 44 4.32 7.23 10.11
CA THR A 44 5.25 7.67 11.17
C THR A 44 5.16 9.16 11.49
N GLU A 45 4.25 9.88 10.84
CA GLU A 45 3.78 11.22 11.23
C GLU A 45 2.78 11.12 12.39
#